data_AF-A0A9E4RFS3-F1
#
_entry.id   AF-A0A9E4RFS3-F1
#
_cell.length_a   1.000
_cell.length_b   1.000
_cell.length_c   1.000
_cell.angle_alpha   90.00
_cell.angle_beta   90.00
_cell.angle_gamma   90.00
#
_symmetry.space_group_name_H-M   'P 1'
#
loop_
_entity.id
_entity.type
_entity.pdbx_description
1 polymer ?
#
loop_
_entity_poly.entity_id
_entity_poly.type
_entity_poly.pdbx_seq_one_letter_code
_entity_poly.pdbx_strand_id
1 'polypeptide(L)'
;MAREAYRSLYGDLTKLKDTSLLDDPTGGSGSDDELFQLLLAVSVAVDDYCNRRFYPLTATRTFDGPADVLLAVPDLLSVTSLKSDDDDDGTFETTWAAADYQLLPLNAEPAQ
;
A
#
# COMPACT_ATOMS: atom_id res chain seq x y z
N MET A 1 4.07 23.75 16.22
CA MET A 1 4.08 22.39 15.65
C MET A 1 3.47 22.49 14.27
N ALA A 2 4.27 22.25 13.23
CA ALA A 2 3.92 22.58 11.85
C ALA A 2 2.75 21.73 11.34
N ARG A 3 1.83 22.37 10.61
CA ARG A 3 0.63 21.78 9.96
C ARG A 3 0.94 20.62 8.99
N GLU A 4 2.21 20.31 8.74
CA GLU A 4 2.65 19.14 7.97
C GLU A 4 2.44 17.81 8.72
N ALA A 5 2.24 17.81 10.03
CA ALA A 5 2.13 16.59 10.84
C ALA A 5 0.80 15.81 10.67
N TYR A 6 -0.24 16.40 10.07
CA TYR A 6 -1.57 15.77 9.96
C TYR A 6 -1.94 15.33 8.55
N ARG A 7 -0.94 15.00 7.73
CA ARG A 7 -1.13 14.24 6.49
C ARG A 7 -0.92 12.77 6.80
N SER A 8 -2.02 12.01 6.81
CA SER A 8 -1.95 10.56 6.71
C SER A 8 -1.74 10.19 5.24
N LEU A 9 -1.14 9.03 4.99
CA LEU A 9 -1.05 8.44 3.64
C LEU A 9 -2.44 8.27 2.99
N TYR A 10 -3.49 8.24 3.79
CA TYR A 10 -4.89 8.03 3.37
C TYR A 10 -5.75 9.30 3.33
N GLY A 11 -5.26 10.44 3.83
CA GLY A 11 -6.11 11.62 3.92
C GLY A 11 -5.49 12.78 4.69
N ASP A 12 -6.07 13.96 4.46
CA ASP A 12 -5.70 15.21 5.11
C ASP A 12 -6.75 15.54 6.18
N LEU A 13 -6.32 15.70 7.44
CA LEU A 13 -7.23 16.07 8.53
C LEU A 13 -7.98 17.37 8.23
N THR A 14 -7.36 18.27 7.47
CA THR A 14 -7.98 19.52 7.01
C THR A 14 -9.15 19.24 6.08
N LYS A 15 -9.00 18.30 5.13
CA LYS A 15 -10.11 17.89 4.25
C LYS A 15 -11.20 17.19 5.04
N LEU A 16 -10.85 16.36 6.03
CA LEU A 16 -11.85 15.70 6.88
C LEU A 16 -12.64 16.72 7.69
N LYS A 17 -12.00 17.78 8.21
CA LYS A 17 -12.68 18.85 8.94
C LYS A 17 -13.56 19.73 8.04
N ASP A 18 -13.10 19.96 6.81
CA ASP A 18 -13.81 20.73 5.78
C ASP A 18 -15.03 19.99 5.20
N THR A 19 -14.97 18.65 5.13
CA THR A 19 -16.09 17.83 4.61
C THR A 19 -16.96 17.17 5.67
N SER A 20 -16.51 17.16 6.94
CA SER A 20 -17.29 16.67 8.08
C SER A 20 -18.36 17.68 8.49
N LEU A 21 -19.36 17.22 9.24
CA LEU A 21 -20.41 18.02 9.88
C LEU A 21 -19.90 19.14 10.81
N LEU A 22 -18.58 19.23 11.01
CA LEU A 22 -17.92 20.22 11.86
C LEU A 22 -17.75 21.58 11.18
N ASP A 23 -17.67 21.67 9.84
CA ASP A 23 -17.54 22.92 9.03
C ASP A 23 -16.63 24.00 9.68
N ASP A 24 -15.54 23.56 10.32
CA ASP A 24 -14.60 24.44 10.98
C ASP A 24 -13.16 23.98 10.67
N PRO A 25 -12.58 24.46 9.55
CA PRO A 25 -11.24 24.08 9.13
C PRO A 25 -10.14 24.67 10.03
N THR A 26 -10.47 25.55 10.98
CA THR A 26 -9.48 26.32 11.76
C THR A 26 -9.71 26.35 13.27
N GLY A 27 -10.90 26.03 13.77
CA GLY A 27 -11.23 26.02 15.18
C GLY A 27 -11.28 24.61 15.78
N GLY A 28 -10.96 24.55 17.07
CA GLY A 28 -10.98 23.32 17.87
C GLY A 28 -9.79 22.39 17.59
N SER A 29 -8.60 22.74 18.07
CA SER A 29 -7.40 21.88 18.02
C SER A 29 -7.37 20.81 19.13
N GLY A 30 -8.41 20.71 19.95
CA GLY A 30 -8.42 19.88 21.16
C GLY A 30 -8.62 18.39 20.89
N SER A 31 -9.14 18.03 19.71
CA SER A 31 -9.47 16.65 19.32
C SER A 31 -8.81 16.25 18.00
N ASP A 32 -7.85 17.03 17.50
CA ASP A 32 -7.19 16.80 16.22
C ASP A 32 -6.43 15.47 16.23
N ASP A 33 -5.76 15.17 17.35
CA ASP A 33 -5.08 13.91 17.56
C ASP A 33 -6.05 12.73 17.56
N GLU A 34 -7.21 12.86 18.22
CA GLU A 34 -8.24 11.80 18.27
C GLU A 34 -8.87 11.57 16.89
N LEU A 35 -9.19 12.64 16.16
CA LEU A 35 -9.71 12.55 14.79
C LEU A 35 -8.69 11.95 13.82
N PHE A 36 -7.41 12.26 14.00
CA PHE A 36 -6.33 11.67 13.21
C PHE A 36 -6.17 10.19 13.52
N GLN A 37 -6.22 9.78 14.79
CA GLN A 37 -6.20 8.37 15.20
C GLN A 37 -7.41 7.60 14.64
N LEU A 38 -8.60 8.20 14.67
CA LEU A 38 -9.80 7.60 14.08
C LEU A 38 -9.68 7.43 12.57
N LEU A 39 -9.16 8.45 11.88
CA LEU A 39 -8.90 8.37 10.43
C LEU A 39 -7.98 7.20 10.10
N LEU A 40 -6.88 7.04 10.84
CA LEU A 40 -5.96 5.91 10.67
C LEU A 40 -6.64 4.56 10.93
N ALA A 41 -7.43 4.46 12.00
CA ALA A 41 -8.13 3.22 12.34
C ALA A 41 -9.16 2.82 11.28
N VAL A 42 -9.92 3.79 10.74
CA VAL A 42 -10.89 3.53 9.67
C VAL A 42 -10.17 3.15 8.38
N SER A 43 -9.05 3.79 8.04
CA SER A 43 -8.26 3.41 6.88
C SER A 43 -7.76 1.96 6.96
N VAL A 44 -7.24 1.53 8.11
CA VAL A 44 -6.85 0.13 8.32
C VAL A 44 -8.06 -0.80 8.21
N ALA A 45 -9.20 -0.43 8.81
CA ALA A 45 -10.42 -1.24 8.74
C ALA A 45 -10.95 -1.40 7.30
N VAL A 46 -10.86 -0.36 6.48
CA VAL A 46 -11.25 -0.42 5.06
C VAL A 46 -10.29 -1.30 4.27
N ASP A 47 -8.98 -1.18 4.52
CA ASP A 47 -7.97 -2.01 3.87
C ASP A 47 -8.16 -3.50 4.22
N ASP A 48 -8.42 -3.80 5.49
CA ASP A 48 -8.72 -5.17 5.96
C ASP A 48 -10.03 -5.69 5.36
N TYR A 49 -11.07 -4.85 5.29
CA TYR A 49 -12.36 -5.23 4.70
C TYR A 49 -12.26 -5.52 3.20
N CYS A 50 -11.50 -4.70 2.47
CA CYS A 50 -11.26 -4.88 1.03
C CYS A 50 -10.18 -5.94 0.74
N ASN A 51 -9.44 -6.39 1.76
CA ASN A 51 -8.22 -7.20 1.65
C ASN A 51 -7.23 -6.65 0.60
N ARG A 52 -7.18 -5.31 0.50
CA ARG A 52 -6.38 -4.56 -0.47
C ARG A 52 -5.80 -3.34 0.22
N ARG A 53 -4.60 -2.96 -0.17
CA ARG A 53 -3.95 -1.74 0.34
C ARG A 53 -3.99 -0.67 -0.73
N PHE A 54 -4.57 0.48 -0.41
CA PHE A 54 -4.73 1.59 -1.36
C PHE A 54 -3.56 2.58 -1.35
N TYR A 55 -2.45 2.23 -0.70
CA TYR A 55 -1.26 3.06 -0.59
C TYR A 55 0.00 2.28 -1.01
N PRO A 56 1.01 2.96 -1.58
CA PRO A 56 2.25 2.31 -1.96
C PRO A 56 3.00 1.87 -0.70
N LEU A 57 3.27 0.57 -0.61
CA LEU A 57 4.06 -0.03 0.45
C LEU A 57 5.16 -0.90 -0.15
N THR A 58 6.40 -0.64 0.24
CA THR A 58 7.53 -1.53 -0.04
C THR A 58 7.54 -2.65 1.01
N ALA A 59 7.35 -3.89 0.59
CA ALA A 59 7.40 -5.05 1.46
C ALA A 59 7.99 -6.25 0.73
N THR A 60 8.73 -7.07 1.47
CA THR A 60 9.15 -8.41 1.00
C THR A 60 8.05 -9.40 1.33
N ARG A 61 7.61 -10.18 0.33
CA ARG A 61 6.58 -11.21 0.48
C ARG A 61 7.09 -12.50 -0.14
N THR A 62 6.78 -13.61 0.51
CA THR A 62 6.98 -14.96 -0.02
C THR A 62 5.64 -15.46 -0.57
N PHE A 63 5.70 -16.14 -1.70
CA PHE A 63 4.52 -16.73 -2.34
C PHE A 63 4.84 -18.17 -2.67
N ASP A 64 3.90 -19.06 -2.33
CA ASP A 64 3.96 -20.44 -2.80
C ASP A 64 3.44 -20.43 -4.23
N GLY A 65 4.36 -20.46 -5.20
CA GLY A 65 4.00 -20.49 -6.60
C GLY A 65 3.39 -21.84 -6.97
N PRO A 66 2.28 -21.88 -7.74
CA PRO A 66 2.02 -23.10 -8.50
C PRO A 66 3.26 -23.36 -9.38
N ALA A 67 3.60 -24.62 -9.65
CA ALA A 67 4.68 -25.00 -10.57
C ALA A 67 4.34 -24.66 -12.04
N ASP A 68 3.79 -23.47 -12.27
CA ASP A 68 3.25 -22.93 -13.50
C ASP A 68 4.00 -21.63 -13.85
N VAL A 69 3.84 -21.16 -15.09
CA VAL A 69 4.53 -19.99 -15.64
C VAL A 69 3.98 -18.66 -15.09
N LEU A 70 2.86 -18.70 -14.35
CA LEU A 70 2.16 -17.52 -13.85
C LEU A 70 2.02 -17.56 -12.32
N LEU A 71 2.51 -16.50 -11.66
CA LEU A 71 2.31 -16.27 -10.24
C LEU A 71 1.24 -15.18 -10.02
N ALA A 72 0.15 -15.53 -9.36
CA ALA A 72 -0.86 -14.57 -8.96
C ALA A 72 -0.35 -13.75 -7.77
N VAL A 73 0.04 -12.50 -8.04
CA VAL A 73 0.44 -11.53 -7.02
C VAL A 73 -0.69 -10.52 -6.76
N PRO A 74 -0.81 -10.01 -5.52
CA PRO A 74 -1.69 -8.88 -5.23
C PRO A 74 -1.21 -7.61 -5.95
N ASP A 75 -2.01 -6.54 -5.88
CA ASP A 75 -1.72 -5.25 -6.50
C ASP A 75 -0.25 -4.82 -6.30
N LEU A 76 0.47 -4.65 -7.41
CA LEU A 76 1.91 -4.42 -7.46
C LEU A 76 2.21 -3.20 -8.33
N LEU A 77 2.94 -2.23 -7.77
CA LEU A 77 3.44 -1.07 -8.53
C LEU A 77 4.77 -1.38 -9.22
N SER A 78 5.71 -1.98 -8.50
CA SER A 78 7.05 -2.29 -8.99
C SER A 78 7.71 -3.38 -8.16
N VAL A 79 8.65 -4.11 -8.78
CA VAL A 79 9.48 -5.13 -8.13
C VAL A 79 10.91 -4.61 -8.03
N THR A 80 11.50 -4.72 -6.85
CA THR A 80 12.91 -4.36 -6.61
C THR A 80 13.83 -5.57 -6.82
N SER A 81 13.45 -6.73 -6.28
CA SER A 81 14.17 -7.99 -6.44
C SER A 81 13.18 -9.15 -6.44
N LEU A 82 13.32 -10.06 -7.41
CA LEU A 82 12.58 -11.32 -7.45
C LEU A 82 13.57 -12.48 -7.30
N LYS A 83 13.24 -13.43 -6.43
CA LYS A 83 14.02 -14.65 -6.26
C LYS A 83 13.10 -15.87 -6.18
N SER A 84 13.54 -16.99 -6.72
CA SER A 84 12.90 -18.29 -6.52
C SER A 84 13.73 -19.14 -5.56
N ASP A 85 13.01 -19.95 -4.80
CA ASP A 85 13.53 -21.08 -4.04
C ASP A 85 13.31 -22.31 -4.93
N ASP A 86 14.40 -22.96 -5.32
CA ASP A 86 14.35 -24.05 -6.31
C ASP A 86 14.29 -25.43 -5.63
N ASP A 87 14.55 -25.53 -4.32
CA ASP A 87 14.57 -26.79 -3.56
C ASP A 87 13.66 -26.82 -2.32
N ASP A 88 12.83 -25.78 -2.14
CA ASP A 88 11.83 -25.60 -1.08
C ASP A 88 12.46 -25.68 0.32
N ASP A 89 13.70 -25.19 0.46
CA ASP A 89 14.45 -25.18 1.73
C ASP A 89 14.34 -23.85 2.50
N GLY A 90 13.66 -22.85 1.91
CA GLY A 90 13.48 -21.50 2.44
C GLY A 90 14.65 -20.57 2.12
N THR A 91 15.65 -21.04 1.39
CA THR A 91 16.73 -20.26 0.82
C THR A 91 16.36 -19.90 -0.63
N PHE A 92 16.65 -18.66 -1.02
CA PHE A 92 16.26 -18.14 -2.33
C PHE A 92 17.54 -17.90 -3.16
N GLU A 93 17.97 -18.92 -3.87
CA GLU A 93 19.25 -18.99 -4.61
C GLU A 93 19.15 -18.20 -5.90
N THR A 94 18.06 -18.43 -6.64
CA THR A 94 17.92 -17.96 -8.02
C THR A 94 17.37 -16.55 -8.01
N THR A 95 18.18 -15.60 -8.45
CA THR A 95 17.78 -14.19 -8.58
C THR A 95 17.41 -13.91 -10.04
N TRP A 96 16.19 -13.44 -10.27
CA TRP A 96 15.65 -13.17 -11.60
C TRP A 96 15.98 -11.73 -12.01
N ALA A 97 16.50 -11.54 -13.23
CA ALA A 97 16.67 -10.22 -13.81
C ALA A 97 15.34 -9.71 -14.37
N ALA A 98 15.21 -8.39 -14.54
CA ALA A 98 14.01 -7.77 -15.12
C ALA A 98 13.71 -8.24 -16.56
N ALA A 99 14.67 -8.85 -17.25
CA ALA A 99 14.47 -9.45 -18.57
C ALA A 99 13.85 -10.86 -18.51
N ASP A 100 13.89 -11.52 -17.35
CA ASP A 100 13.49 -12.92 -17.19
C ASP A 100 11.99 -13.07 -16.82
N TYR A 101 11.32 -11.97 -16.45
CA TYR A 101 9.90 -11.97 -16.08
C TYR A 101 9.13 -10.82 -16.73
N GLN A 102 7.82 -10.99 -16.87
CA GLN A 102 6.92 -9.97 -17.39
C GLN A 102 5.79 -9.69 -16.40
N LEU A 103 5.59 -8.41 -16.06
CA LEU A 103 4.49 -8.00 -15.20
C LEU A 103 3.21 -7.82 -16.01
N LEU A 104 2.12 -8.39 -15.49
CA LEU A 104 0.78 -8.20 -16.03
C LEU A 104 0.08 -7.05 -15.29
N PRO A 105 -0.89 -6.37 -15.94
CA PRO A 105 -1.33 -6.59 -17.32
C PRO A 105 -0.35 -5.99 -18.34
N LEU A 106 -0.17 -6.64 -19.50
CA LEU A 106 0.76 -6.21 -20.56
C LEU A 106 0.46 -4.82 -21.14
N ASN A 107 -0.77 -4.37 -20.96
CA ASN A 107 -1.29 -3.08 -21.38
C ASN A 107 -1.44 -2.10 -20.21
N ALA A 108 -0.74 -2.31 -19.09
CA ALA A 108 -0.61 -1.27 -18.08
C ALA A 108 -0.06 -0.02 -18.78
N GLU A 109 -0.83 1.07 -18.76
CA GLU A 109 -0.42 2.33 -19.40
C GLU A 109 0.99 2.70 -18.92
N PRO A 110 1.91 3.13 -19.80
CA PRO A 110 3.20 3.62 -19.35
C PRO A 110 2.93 4.75 -18.37
N ALA A 111 3.47 4.61 -17.15
CA ALA A 111 3.29 5.58 -16.08
C ALA A 111 3.51 7.00 -16.63
N GLN A 112 2.47 7.85 -16.57
CA GLN A 112 2.59 9.28 -16.84
C GLN A 112 3.35 9.98 -15.71
#